data_AF-A0A4R4VA64-F1
#
_entry.id   AF-A0A4R4VA64-F1
#
_cell.length_a   1.000
_cell.length_b   1.000
_cell.length_c   1.000
_cell.angle_alpha   90.00
_cell.angle_beta   90.00
_cell.angle_gamma   90.00
#
_symmetry.space_group_name_H-M   'P 1'
#
loop_
_entity.id
_entity.type
_entity.pdbx_description
1 polymer ?
#
loop_
_entity_poly.entity_id
_entity_poly.type
_entity_poly.pdbx_seq_one_letter_code
_entity_poly.pdbx_strand_id
1 'polypeptide(L)'
;MADEILGRKANGAPMTIEAKCKAAVRGNGFARPKPFLNEVDLWKRYMHLYADTLPLRHSLVHRELVVHADGRVESSPVQGNPVRPVTMDRDELGYFFRAVQGFARALISGDFPRRERDNLAFILSQLNGVHGLGTLPGRAVTRAILVLARPEVLASGALQYDARAALSYVHGKWPNAGVDLLLKLPDGTVIRGHLEDAPETDPAPIRINALPRWLEVAPPENWTRWDRLGSP
;
A
#
# COMPACT_ATOMS: atom_id res chain seq x y z
N MET A 1 -2.44 -10.28 17.69
CA MET A 1 -2.72 -9.77 16.33
C MET A 1 -2.39 -10.75 15.21
N ALA A 2 -1.13 -11.12 14.91
CA ALA A 2 -0.85 -12.12 13.84
C ALA A 2 -1.44 -13.52 14.15
N ASP A 3 -1.44 -13.90 15.43
CA ASP A 3 -2.10 -15.11 15.96
C ASP A 3 -3.64 -15.01 16.01
N GLU A 4 -4.26 -13.86 15.72
CA GLU A 4 -5.73 -13.77 15.56
C GLU A 4 -6.14 -13.86 14.09
N ILE A 5 -5.29 -13.37 13.18
CA ILE A 5 -5.59 -13.33 11.74
C ILE A 5 -5.43 -14.72 11.10
N LEU A 6 -4.55 -15.57 11.65
CA LEU A 6 -4.28 -16.92 11.17
C LEU A 6 -4.35 -18.00 12.27
N GLY A 7 -4.75 -17.65 13.49
CA GLY A 7 -4.43 -18.47 14.65
C GLY A 7 -5.63 -19.05 15.38
N ARG A 8 -5.31 -20.26 15.87
CA ARG A 8 -6.08 -21.20 16.67
C ARG A 8 -7.42 -21.65 16.07
N LYS A 9 -7.62 -22.97 16.09
CA LYS A 9 -8.94 -23.57 15.84
C LYS A 9 -9.93 -23.05 16.90
N ALA A 10 -11.24 -23.22 16.67
CA ALA A 10 -12.28 -22.88 17.65
C ALA A 10 -12.07 -23.54 19.04
N ASN A 11 -11.28 -24.62 19.12
CA ASN A 11 -10.91 -25.30 20.35
C ASN A 11 -9.56 -24.83 20.98
N GLY A 12 -8.98 -23.72 20.50
CA GLY A 12 -7.75 -23.15 21.04
C GLY A 12 -6.44 -23.79 20.56
N ALA A 13 -6.48 -24.89 19.79
CA ALA A 13 -5.28 -25.56 19.29
C ALA A 13 -4.61 -24.78 18.13
N PRO A 14 -3.26 -24.74 18.04
CA PRO A 14 -2.57 -24.09 16.95
C PRO A 14 -2.93 -24.72 15.59
N MET A 15 -3.07 -23.88 14.57
CA MET A 15 -3.37 -24.35 13.22
C MET A 15 -2.11 -24.79 12.49
N THR A 16 -2.22 -25.91 11.79
CA THR A 16 -1.17 -26.40 10.90
C THR A 16 -0.99 -25.43 9.73
N ILE A 17 0.19 -25.43 9.12
CA ILE A 17 0.48 -24.63 7.91
C ILE A 17 -0.51 -24.98 6.79
N GLU A 18 -0.81 -26.27 6.63
CA GLU A 18 -1.81 -26.75 5.67
C GLU A 18 -3.19 -26.15 5.91
N ALA A 19 -3.66 -26.10 7.16
CA ALA A 19 -4.95 -25.50 7.49
C ALA A 19 -4.98 -23.99 7.20
N LYS A 20 -3.88 -23.28 7.45
CA LYS A 20 -3.74 -21.85 7.12
C LYS A 20 -3.78 -21.61 5.62
N CYS A 21 -3.04 -22.40 4.84
CA CYS A 21 -3.06 -22.31 3.37
C CYS A 21 -4.44 -22.64 2.79
N LYS A 22 -5.11 -23.70 3.30
CA LYS A 22 -6.46 -24.05 2.88
C LYS A 22 -7.49 -22.94 3.16
N ALA A 23 -7.35 -22.23 4.28
CA ALA A 23 -8.19 -21.07 4.58
C ALA A 23 -7.85 -19.87 3.67
N ALA A 24 -6.56 -19.65 3.39
CA ALA A 24 -6.10 -18.56 2.55
C ALA A 24 -6.57 -18.69 1.08
N VAL A 25 -6.58 -19.91 0.51
CA VAL A 25 -7.11 -20.19 -0.85
C VAL A 25 -8.60 -19.86 -0.98
N ARG A 26 -9.36 -19.78 0.11
CA ARG A 26 -10.77 -19.35 0.08
C ARG A 26 -10.93 -17.83 -0.01
N GLY A 27 -9.83 -17.07 -0.03
CA GLY A 27 -9.82 -15.62 -0.28
C GLY A 27 -10.19 -14.73 0.90
N ASN A 28 -10.68 -15.28 2.01
CA ASN A 28 -11.00 -14.49 3.22
C ASN A 28 -9.98 -14.69 4.35
N GLY A 29 -9.15 -15.73 4.30
CA GLY A 29 -8.50 -16.21 5.52
C GLY A 29 -9.56 -16.58 6.57
N PHE A 30 -9.29 -16.32 7.85
CA PHE A 30 -10.27 -16.52 8.94
C PHE A 30 -11.14 -15.29 9.18
N ALA A 31 -10.57 -14.10 9.05
CA ALA A 31 -11.28 -12.82 9.07
C ALA A 31 -10.46 -11.76 8.31
N ARG A 32 -11.14 -10.82 7.66
CA ARG A 32 -10.49 -9.64 7.07
C ARG A 32 -10.22 -8.61 8.18
N PRO A 33 -8.96 -8.24 8.45
CA PRO A 33 -8.66 -7.21 9.43
C PRO A 33 -8.96 -5.81 8.88
N LYS A 34 -9.15 -4.81 9.76
CA LYS A 34 -8.99 -3.40 9.36
C LYS A 34 -7.53 -3.17 8.94
N PRO A 35 -7.24 -2.35 7.92
CA PRO A 35 -8.18 -1.53 7.11
C PRO A 35 -8.83 -2.25 5.92
N PHE A 36 -8.58 -3.55 5.70
CA PHE A 36 -9.01 -4.30 4.52
C PHE A 36 -10.47 -4.82 4.54
N LEU A 37 -11.32 -4.36 5.47
CA LEU A 37 -12.71 -4.82 5.57
C LEU A 37 -13.49 -4.62 4.26
N ASN A 38 -13.25 -3.49 3.60
CA ASN A 38 -13.88 -3.07 2.35
C ASN A 38 -13.02 -3.37 1.11
N GLU A 39 -11.80 -3.87 1.30
CA GLU A 39 -10.82 -4.12 0.23
C GLU A 39 -10.74 -5.61 -0.11
N VAL A 40 -11.89 -6.18 -0.46
CA VAL A 40 -12.08 -7.63 -0.60
C VAL A 40 -11.11 -8.24 -1.60
N ASP A 41 -10.95 -7.61 -2.76
CA ASP A 41 -10.12 -8.13 -3.84
C ASP A 41 -8.63 -8.05 -3.53
N LEU A 42 -8.18 -6.98 -2.88
CA LEU A 42 -6.80 -6.83 -2.41
C LEU A 42 -6.47 -7.92 -1.39
N TRP A 43 -7.34 -8.09 -0.38
CA TRP A 43 -7.13 -9.10 0.65
C TRP A 43 -7.13 -10.51 0.06
N LYS A 44 -8.09 -10.83 -0.81
CA LYS A 44 -8.17 -12.13 -1.47
C LYS A 44 -6.88 -12.46 -2.22
N ARG A 45 -6.37 -11.55 -3.03
CA ARG A 45 -5.11 -11.74 -3.77
C ARG A 45 -3.91 -11.94 -2.86
N TYR A 46 -3.85 -11.21 -1.75
CA TYR A 46 -2.79 -11.40 -0.76
C TYR A 46 -2.87 -12.77 -0.05
N MET A 47 -4.08 -13.25 0.25
CA MET A 47 -4.27 -14.58 0.81
C MET A 47 -3.91 -15.70 -0.18
N HIS A 48 -4.28 -15.56 -1.45
CA HIS A 48 -3.82 -16.47 -2.50
C HIS A 48 -2.31 -16.44 -2.64
N LEU A 49 -1.71 -15.24 -2.70
CA LEU A 49 -0.25 -15.08 -2.73
C LEU A 49 0.42 -15.80 -1.54
N TYR A 50 -0.13 -15.69 -0.33
CA TYR A 50 0.36 -16.45 0.82
C TYR A 50 0.28 -17.95 0.59
N ALA A 51 -0.86 -18.48 0.11
CA ALA A 51 -1.04 -19.89 -0.12
C ALA A 51 -0.10 -20.42 -1.22
N ASP A 52 -0.07 -19.74 -2.36
CA ASP A 52 0.61 -20.16 -3.58
C ASP A 52 2.14 -20.04 -3.45
N THR A 53 2.63 -19.18 -2.54
CA THR A 53 4.07 -19.08 -2.22
C THR A 53 4.52 -20.02 -1.10
N LEU A 54 3.66 -20.93 -0.61
CA LEU A 54 4.05 -21.91 0.40
C LEU A 54 5.31 -22.70 0.01
N PRO A 55 5.44 -23.27 -1.21
CA PRO A 55 6.62 -24.03 -1.58
C PRO A 55 7.91 -23.21 -1.51
N LEU A 56 7.90 -21.98 -2.03
CA LEU A 56 9.06 -21.06 -1.96
C LEU A 56 9.47 -20.77 -0.52
N ARG A 57 8.51 -20.47 0.35
CA ARG A 57 8.78 -20.19 1.77
C ARG A 57 9.30 -21.43 2.49
N HIS A 58 8.78 -22.60 2.18
CA HIS A 58 9.24 -23.86 2.74
C HIS A 58 10.69 -24.15 2.33
N SER A 59 11.00 -24.10 1.03
CA SER A 59 12.36 -24.29 0.52
C SER A 59 13.35 -23.28 1.10
N LEU A 60 12.94 -22.01 1.29
CA LEU A 60 13.79 -21.01 1.93
C LEU A 60 14.16 -21.39 3.37
N VAL A 61 13.19 -21.83 4.18
CA VAL A 61 13.42 -22.23 5.58
C VAL A 61 14.34 -23.45 5.67
N HIS A 62 14.21 -24.39 4.73
CA HIS A 62 15.03 -25.60 4.68
C HIS A 62 16.37 -25.43 3.95
N ARG A 63 16.67 -24.22 3.44
CA ARG A 63 17.88 -23.92 2.63
C ARG A 63 17.96 -24.75 1.34
N GLU A 64 16.80 -25.05 0.78
CA GLU A 64 16.61 -25.81 -0.46
C GLU A 64 16.10 -24.91 -1.59
N LEU A 65 16.15 -23.59 -1.44
CA LEU A 65 15.74 -22.68 -2.50
C LEU A 65 16.75 -22.74 -3.65
N VAL A 66 16.27 -23.00 -4.87
CA VAL A 66 17.11 -22.98 -6.07
C VAL A 66 17.17 -21.55 -6.58
N VAL A 67 18.39 -21.02 -6.74
CA VAL A 67 18.63 -19.70 -7.32
C VAL A 67 19.34 -19.89 -8.65
N HIS A 68 18.71 -19.40 -9.72
CA HIS A 68 19.22 -19.51 -11.08
C HIS A 68 20.16 -18.34 -11.40
N ALA A 69 20.98 -18.50 -12.46
CA ALA A 69 21.97 -17.49 -12.86
C ALA A 69 21.36 -16.14 -13.30
N ASP A 70 20.11 -16.16 -13.76
CA ASP A 70 19.32 -14.97 -14.13
C ASP A 70 18.68 -14.27 -12.92
N GLY A 71 18.88 -14.79 -11.70
CA GLY A 71 18.31 -14.26 -10.47
C GLY A 71 16.90 -14.76 -10.15
N ARG A 72 16.34 -15.65 -10.98
CA ARG A 72 15.07 -16.33 -10.71
C ARG A 72 15.22 -17.28 -9.52
N VAL A 73 14.19 -17.39 -8.71
CA VAL A 73 14.14 -18.35 -7.61
C VAL A 73 13.07 -19.40 -7.85
N GLU A 74 13.34 -20.61 -7.40
CA GLU A 74 12.47 -21.76 -7.58
C GLU A 74 12.43 -22.60 -6.31
N SER A 75 11.24 -23.01 -5.92
CA SER A 75 11.06 -23.92 -4.78
C SER A 75 11.60 -25.30 -5.14
N SER A 76 12.27 -25.97 -4.20
CA SER A 76 12.62 -27.37 -4.39
C SER A 76 11.36 -28.24 -4.53
N PRO A 77 11.38 -29.23 -5.45
CA PRO A 77 10.29 -30.17 -5.60
C PRO A 77 10.14 -31.00 -4.33
N VAL A 78 8.90 -31.16 -3.86
CA VAL A 78 8.61 -32.03 -2.71
C VAL A 78 8.68 -33.48 -3.19
N GLN A 79 9.57 -34.26 -2.59
CA GLN A 79 9.77 -35.67 -2.94
C GLN A 79 8.45 -36.45 -2.81
N GLY A 80 8.03 -37.11 -3.89
CA GLY A 80 6.76 -37.87 -3.92
C GLY A 80 5.50 -37.05 -4.24
N ASN A 81 5.62 -35.75 -4.52
CA ASN A 81 4.49 -34.91 -4.93
C ASN A 81 4.79 -34.22 -6.28
N PRO A 82 4.03 -34.51 -7.37
CA PRO A 82 4.30 -33.99 -8.71
C PRO A 82 3.89 -32.51 -8.90
N VAL A 83 3.77 -31.74 -7.82
CA VAL A 83 3.44 -30.31 -7.91
C VAL A 83 4.59 -29.58 -8.59
N ARG A 84 4.26 -28.84 -9.65
CA ARG A 84 5.21 -28.00 -10.37
C ARG A 84 5.87 -27.03 -9.38
N PRO A 85 7.21 -26.88 -9.41
CA PRO A 85 7.89 -25.88 -8.61
C PRO A 85 7.29 -24.50 -8.81
N VAL A 86 7.12 -23.77 -7.71
CA VAL A 86 6.75 -22.35 -7.76
C VAL A 86 8.02 -21.58 -8.05
N THR A 87 7.94 -20.73 -9.07
CA THR A 87 9.06 -19.94 -9.56
C THR A 87 8.66 -18.47 -9.50
N MET A 88 9.61 -17.61 -9.12
CA MET A 88 9.48 -16.16 -9.27
C MET A 88 10.72 -15.60 -9.94
N ASP A 89 10.53 -14.75 -10.94
CA ASP A 89 11.63 -13.96 -11.48
C ASP A 89 12.05 -12.82 -10.52
N ARG A 90 13.08 -12.08 -10.89
CA ARG A 90 13.64 -10.99 -10.08
C ARG A 90 12.63 -9.87 -9.82
N ASP A 91 11.81 -9.53 -10.81
CA ASP A 91 10.85 -8.44 -10.71
C ASP A 91 9.65 -8.87 -9.87
N GLU A 92 9.13 -10.09 -10.10
CA GLU A 92 8.10 -10.73 -9.29
C GLU A 92 8.52 -10.81 -7.82
N LEU A 93 9.78 -11.15 -7.52
CA LEU A 93 10.31 -11.10 -6.15
C LEU A 93 10.26 -9.69 -5.57
N GLY A 94 10.66 -8.68 -6.35
CA GLY A 94 10.57 -7.27 -5.96
C GLY A 94 9.14 -6.86 -5.62
N TYR A 95 8.17 -7.25 -6.47
CA TYR A 95 6.75 -7.00 -6.23
C TYR A 95 6.22 -7.78 -5.02
N PHE A 96 6.63 -9.03 -4.82
CA PHE A 96 6.26 -9.84 -3.67
C PHE A 96 6.65 -9.16 -2.36
N PHE A 97 7.92 -8.73 -2.23
CA PHE A 97 8.38 -8.04 -1.02
C PHE A 97 7.64 -6.72 -0.80
N ARG A 98 7.43 -5.94 -1.86
CA ARG A 98 6.66 -4.68 -1.77
C ARG A 98 5.20 -4.92 -1.37
N ALA A 99 4.58 -5.99 -1.85
CA ALA A 99 3.23 -6.37 -1.45
C ALA A 99 3.19 -6.69 0.05
N VAL A 100 4.09 -7.57 0.53
CA VAL A 100 4.16 -7.94 1.95
C VAL A 100 4.38 -6.71 2.83
N GLN A 101 5.32 -5.84 2.46
CA GLN A 101 5.58 -4.59 3.17
C GLN A 101 4.37 -3.63 3.16
N GLY A 102 3.67 -3.51 2.02
CA GLY A 102 2.48 -2.68 1.89
C GLY A 102 1.35 -3.15 2.79
N PHE A 103 1.03 -4.45 2.77
CA PHE A 103 0.03 -5.04 3.67
C PHE A 103 0.43 -4.88 5.13
N ALA A 104 1.68 -5.17 5.48
CA ALA A 104 2.17 -5.01 6.85
C ALA A 104 2.05 -3.56 7.33
N ARG A 105 2.47 -2.59 6.52
CA ARG A 105 2.36 -1.16 6.84
C ARG A 105 0.91 -0.77 7.11
N ALA A 106 -0.03 -1.14 6.23
CA ALA A 106 -1.45 -0.81 6.39
C ALA A 106 -2.08 -1.46 7.64
N LEU A 107 -1.70 -2.70 7.96
CA LEU A 107 -2.15 -3.37 9.20
C LEU A 107 -1.60 -2.70 10.46
N ILE A 108 -0.33 -2.30 10.44
CA ILE A 108 0.34 -1.64 11.58
C ILE A 108 -0.22 -0.23 11.79
N SER A 109 -0.41 0.55 10.73
CA SER A 109 -0.98 1.90 10.82
C SER A 109 -2.47 1.89 11.11
N GLY A 110 -3.18 0.81 10.76
CA GLY A 110 -4.64 0.76 10.80
C GLY A 110 -5.31 1.66 9.75
N ASP A 111 -4.53 2.19 8.81
CA ASP A 111 -4.96 3.12 7.78
C ASP A 111 -4.47 2.66 6.40
N PHE A 112 -5.22 3.00 5.36
CA PHE A 112 -4.91 2.60 3.99
C PHE A 112 -5.30 3.69 2.99
N PRO A 113 -4.45 4.72 2.83
CA PRO A 113 -4.71 5.83 1.95
C PRO A 113 -4.86 5.39 0.48
N ARG A 114 -5.59 6.18 -0.33
CA ARG A 114 -5.93 5.82 -1.72
C ARG A 114 -4.68 5.55 -2.56
N ARG A 115 -3.63 6.35 -2.36
CA ARG A 115 -2.35 6.18 -3.07
C ARG A 115 -1.73 4.81 -2.80
N GLU A 116 -1.61 4.42 -1.53
CA GLU A 116 -1.10 3.13 -1.12
C GLU A 116 -1.98 1.99 -1.63
N ARG A 117 -3.30 2.16 -1.58
CA ARG A 117 -4.27 1.21 -2.12
C ARG A 117 -4.06 0.96 -3.61
N ASP A 118 -4.03 2.02 -4.40
CA ASP A 118 -3.90 1.94 -5.86
C ASP A 118 -2.53 1.37 -6.26
N ASN A 119 -1.47 1.71 -5.52
CA ASN A 119 -0.15 1.12 -5.72
C ASN A 119 -0.10 -0.36 -5.34
N LEU A 120 -0.78 -0.78 -4.27
CA LEU A 120 -0.85 -2.18 -3.88
C LEU A 120 -1.66 -3.00 -4.89
N ALA A 121 -2.75 -2.44 -5.43
CA ALA A 121 -3.50 -3.03 -6.54
C ALA A 121 -2.62 -3.25 -7.78
N PHE A 122 -1.79 -2.27 -8.14
CA PHE A 122 -0.82 -2.40 -9.22
C PHE A 122 0.20 -3.51 -8.92
N ILE A 123 0.81 -3.51 -7.74
CA ILE A 123 1.81 -4.50 -7.33
C ILE A 123 1.24 -5.92 -7.40
N LEU A 124 0.04 -6.14 -6.84
CA LEU A 124 -0.60 -7.46 -6.89
C LEU A 124 -0.91 -7.88 -8.33
N SER A 125 -1.25 -6.95 -9.22
CA SER A 125 -1.45 -7.28 -10.64
C SER A 125 -0.18 -7.80 -11.32
N GLN A 126 1.00 -7.34 -10.89
CA GLN A 126 2.29 -7.86 -11.37
C GLN A 126 2.58 -9.28 -10.88
N LEU A 127 1.87 -9.74 -9.85
CA LEU A 127 1.99 -11.09 -9.28
C LEU A 127 0.91 -12.05 -9.82
N ASN A 128 0.25 -11.69 -10.93
CA ASN A 128 -0.79 -12.53 -11.51
C ASN A 128 -0.28 -13.90 -11.95
N GLY A 129 0.99 -14.01 -12.39
CA GLY A 129 1.61 -15.30 -12.71
C GLY A 129 1.65 -16.26 -11.51
N VAL A 130 1.64 -15.72 -10.29
CA VAL A 130 1.73 -16.48 -9.03
C VAL A 130 0.34 -16.85 -8.50
N HIS A 131 -0.56 -15.87 -8.37
CA HIS A 131 -1.86 -16.10 -7.72
C HIS A 131 -3.02 -16.38 -8.71
N GLY A 132 -2.86 -16.07 -10.00
CA GLY A 132 -3.83 -16.40 -11.07
C GLY A 132 -5.21 -15.72 -11.01
N LEU A 133 -5.33 -14.49 -10.49
CA LEU A 133 -6.63 -13.83 -10.23
C LEU A 133 -6.92 -12.65 -11.18
N GLY A 134 -6.13 -12.47 -12.24
CA GLY A 134 -6.24 -11.34 -13.18
C GLY A 134 -5.56 -10.07 -12.67
N THR A 135 -5.98 -8.92 -13.17
CA THR A 135 -5.45 -7.60 -12.77
C THR A 135 -6.47 -6.79 -11.96
N LEU A 136 -6.00 -5.77 -11.26
CA LEU A 136 -6.82 -4.78 -10.56
C LEU A 136 -6.60 -3.39 -11.16
N PRO A 137 -7.60 -2.50 -11.07
CA PRO A 137 -7.38 -1.08 -11.33
C PRO A 137 -6.43 -0.54 -10.26
N GLY A 138 -5.21 -0.20 -10.68
CA GLY A 138 -4.16 0.30 -9.82
C GLY A 138 -3.13 1.09 -10.61
N ARG A 139 -2.28 1.84 -9.91
CA ARG A 139 -1.25 2.68 -10.52
C ARG A 139 0.07 2.50 -9.80
N ALA A 140 1.15 2.31 -10.56
CA ALA A 140 2.49 2.31 -10.01
C ALA A 140 2.83 3.69 -9.42
N VAL A 141 3.27 3.73 -8.17
CA VAL A 141 3.89 4.93 -7.59
C VAL A 141 5.39 4.82 -7.76
N THR A 142 5.95 5.70 -8.58
CA THR A 142 7.37 5.70 -8.96
C THR A 142 8.22 6.65 -8.12
N ARG A 143 7.61 7.68 -7.55
CA ARG A 143 8.27 8.69 -6.73
C ARG A 143 7.24 9.45 -5.90
N ALA A 144 7.69 10.10 -4.84
CA ALA A 144 6.93 11.12 -4.13
C ALA A 144 7.35 12.51 -4.66
N ILE A 145 6.37 13.37 -4.95
CA ILE A 145 6.55 14.77 -5.28
C ILE A 145 5.90 15.58 -4.16
N LEU A 146 6.64 16.52 -3.60
CA LEU A 146 6.14 17.43 -2.58
C LEU A 146 5.68 18.74 -3.23
N VAL A 147 4.45 19.13 -2.95
CA VAL A 147 3.87 20.41 -3.30
C VAL A 147 3.84 21.30 -2.07
N LEU A 148 4.53 22.43 -2.15
CA LEU A 148 4.49 23.48 -1.14
C LEU A 148 3.53 24.56 -1.64
N ALA A 149 2.51 24.87 -0.85
CA ALA A 149 1.53 25.88 -1.23
C ALA A 149 1.09 26.74 -0.05
N ARG A 150 0.51 27.90 -0.38
CA ARG A 150 -0.21 28.77 0.55
C ARG A 150 -1.66 28.81 0.09
N PRO A 151 -2.63 28.46 0.93
CA PRO A 151 -4.04 28.54 0.56
C PRO A 151 -4.49 30.00 0.46
N GLU A 152 -5.54 30.24 -0.31
CA GLU A 152 -6.26 31.51 -0.32
C GLU A 152 -7.10 31.65 0.96
N VAL A 153 -7.12 32.84 1.55
CA VAL A 153 -7.96 33.14 2.72
C VAL A 153 -9.23 33.84 2.24
N LEU A 154 -10.37 33.18 2.43
CA LEU A 154 -11.67 33.73 2.06
C LEU A 154 -12.16 34.74 3.09
N ALA A 155 -13.09 35.62 2.70
CA ALA A 155 -13.69 36.61 3.58
C ALA A 155 -14.41 36.01 4.81
N SER A 156 -14.83 34.74 4.71
CA SER A 156 -15.41 33.97 5.82
C SER A 156 -14.39 33.47 6.85
N GLY A 157 -13.10 33.66 6.60
CA GLY A 157 -12.00 33.07 7.37
C GLY A 157 -11.72 31.60 7.02
N ALA A 158 -12.48 31.00 6.10
CA ALA A 158 -12.16 29.70 5.55
C ALA A 158 -10.96 29.80 4.59
N LEU A 159 -10.23 28.69 4.45
CA LEU A 159 -9.11 28.58 3.53
C LEU A 159 -9.56 27.84 2.28
N GLN A 160 -9.00 28.19 1.12
CA GLN A 160 -9.29 27.53 -0.14
C GLN A 160 -7.99 27.11 -0.82
N TYR A 161 -7.97 25.89 -1.33
CA TYR A 161 -6.86 25.34 -2.11
C TYR A 161 -7.40 24.39 -3.18
N ASP A 162 -6.93 24.53 -4.41
CA ASP A 162 -7.32 23.66 -5.52
C ASP A 162 -6.35 22.47 -5.62
N ALA A 163 -6.68 21.39 -4.92
CA ALA A 163 -5.88 20.16 -4.91
C ALA A 163 -5.89 19.48 -6.30
N ARG A 164 -7.01 19.52 -7.02
CA ARG A 164 -7.16 18.95 -8.36
C ARG A 164 -6.25 19.62 -9.39
N ALA A 165 -6.16 20.94 -9.39
CA ALA A 165 -5.26 21.66 -10.30
C ALA A 165 -3.80 21.29 -10.04
N ALA A 166 -3.38 21.25 -8.76
CA ALA A 166 -2.04 20.85 -8.38
C ALA A 166 -1.73 19.39 -8.75
N LEU A 167 -2.66 18.48 -8.46
CA LEU A 167 -2.53 17.06 -8.80
C LEU A 167 -2.43 16.86 -10.32
N SER A 168 -3.29 17.53 -11.09
CA SER A 168 -3.30 17.47 -12.55
C SER A 168 -2.00 18.00 -13.15
N TYR A 169 -1.48 19.11 -12.63
CA TYR A 169 -0.19 19.66 -13.05
C TYR A 169 0.96 18.70 -12.76
N VAL A 170 1.01 18.13 -11.55
CA VAL A 170 2.06 17.17 -11.17
C VAL A 170 1.98 15.91 -12.01
N HIS A 171 0.80 15.34 -12.24
CA HIS A 171 0.63 14.15 -13.08
C HIS A 171 0.87 14.44 -14.57
N GLY A 172 0.64 15.66 -15.05
CA GLY A 172 1.04 16.07 -16.40
C GLY A 172 2.56 16.01 -16.62
N LYS A 173 3.36 16.22 -15.57
CA LYS A 173 4.84 16.14 -15.63
C LYS A 173 5.39 14.78 -15.20
N TRP A 174 4.76 14.17 -14.20
CA TRP A 174 5.14 12.88 -13.60
C TRP A 174 3.88 12.02 -13.41
N PRO A 175 3.42 11.31 -14.46
CA PRO A 175 2.13 10.58 -14.44
C PRO A 175 1.97 9.57 -13.30
N ASN A 176 3.08 9.03 -12.81
CA ASN A 176 3.14 8.00 -11.77
C ASN A 176 3.71 8.51 -10.44
N ALA A 177 3.67 9.82 -10.20
CA ALA A 177 4.04 10.39 -8.91
C ALA A 177 2.92 10.23 -7.88
N GLY A 178 3.31 9.90 -6.64
CA GLY A 178 2.54 10.20 -5.44
C GLY A 178 2.74 11.67 -5.08
N VAL A 179 1.69 12.40 -4.70
CA VAL A 179 1.78 13.85 -4.48
C VAL A 179 1.44 14.26 -3.06
N ASP A 180 2.48 14.58 -2.28
CA ASP A 180 2.35 15.08 -0.91
C ASP A 180 2.15 16.59 -0.93
N LEU A 181 1.27 17.07 -0.06
CA LEU A 181 0.99 18.48 0.12
C LEU A 181 1.54 18.95 1.46
N LEU A 182 2.17 20.12 1.47
CA LEU A 182 2.31 20.97 2.64
C LEU A 182 1.70 22.34 2.37
N LEU A 183 0.76 22.75 3.22
CA LEU A 183 0.15 24.06 3.23
C LEU A 183 0.69 24.86 4.41
N LYS A 184 1.30 26.02 4.15
CA LYS A 184 1.65 26.98 5.20
C LYS A 184 0.56 28.02 5.33
N LEU A 185 -0.03 28.08 6.52
CA LEU A 185 -1.05 29.04 6.86
C LEU A 185 -0.44 30.39 7.29
N PRO A 186 -1.24 31.49 7.27
CA PRO A 186 -0.76 32.81 7.68
C PRO A 186 -0.30 32.88 9.14
N ASP A 187 -0.88 32.08 10.03
CA ASP A 187 -0.51 31.96 11.44
C ASP A 187 0.76 31.12 11.68
N GLY A 188 1.37 30.61 10.60
CA GLY A 188 2.55 29.74 10.65
C GLY A 188 2.22 28.25 10.83
N THR A 189 0.95 27.88 11.02
CA THR A 189 0.52 26.49 11.09
C THR A 189 0.82 25.79 9.76
N VAL A 190 1.30 24.55 9.83
CA VAL A 190 1.55 23.72 8.65
C VAL A 190 0.55 22.59 8.63
N ILE A 191 -0.14 22.42 7.50
CA ILE A 191 -1.05 21.30 7.27
C ILE A 191 -0.43 20.41 6.20
N ARG A 192 -0.56 19.09 6.35
CA ARG A 192 -0.11 18.11 5.35
C ARG A 192 -1.21 17.16 4.94
N GLY A 193 -1.05 16.54 3.78
CA GLY A 193 -1.92 15.47 3.30
C GLY A 193 -1.43 14.88 1.99
N HIS A 194 -2.08 13.81 1.54
CA HIS A 194 -1.88 13.24 0.22
C HIS A 194 -2.94 13.83 -0.73
N LEU A 195 -2.53 14.44 -1.84
CA LEU A 195 -3.48 15.05 -2.77
C LEU A 195 -4.41 14.01 -3.43
N GLU A 196 -4.00 12.75 -3.52
CA GLU A 196 -4.87 11.68 -4.04
C GLU A 196 -6.10 11.40 -3.16
N ASP A 197 -6.03 11.74 -1.87
CA ASP A 197 -7.12 11.58 -0.91
C ASP A 197 -8.03 12.83 -0.82
N ALA A 198 -7.70 13.90 -1.55
CA ALA A 198 -8.53 15.09 -1.64
C ALA A 198 -9.88 14.76 -2.33
N PRO A 199 -11.00 15.40 -1.90
CA PRO A 199 -12.31 15.18 -2.49
C PRO A 199 -12.35 15.66 -3.96
N GLU A 200 -13.14 14.99 -4.80
CA GLU A 200 -13.24 15.35 -6.23
C GLU A 200 -13.99 16.67 -6.48
N THR A 201 -14.76 17.13 -5.49
CA THR A 201 -15.46 18.42 -5.47
C THR A 201 -14.50 19.52 -5.02
N ASP A 202 -13.55 19.87 -5.88
CA ASP A 202 -12.62 20.97 -5.68
C ASP A 202 -13.07 22.27 -6.37
N PRO A 203 -12.72 23.44 -5.83
CA PRO A 203 -11.93 23.65 -4.62
C PRO A 203 -12.72 23.48 -3.31
N ALA A 204 -12.27 22.57 -2.42
CA ALA A 204 -12.93 22.33 -1.14
C ALA A 204 -12.52 23.35 -0.05
N PRO A 205 -13.47 23.92 0.72
CA PRO A 205 -13.15 24.84 1.82
C PRO A 205 -12.50 24.09 2.98
N ILE A 206 -11.34 24.56 3.42
CA ILE A 206 -10.58 24.04 4.56
C ILE A 206 -10.89 24.91 5.78
N ARG A 207 -11.41 24.28 6.84
CA ARG A 207 -11.67 24.93 8.13
C ARG A 207 -10.65 24.42 9.15
N ILE A 208 -9.88 25.31 9.76
CA ILE A 208 -8.80 24.94 10.70
C ILE A 208 -9.35 24.15 11.90
N ASN A 209 -10.52 24.55 12.43
CA ASN A 209 -11.15 23.89 13.57
C ASN A 209 -11.85 22.56 13.22
N ALA A 210 -11.88 22.19 11.93
CA ALA A 210 -12.53 20.99 11.43
C ALA A 210 -11.85 20.56 10.13
N LEU A 211 -10.59 20.11 10.24
CA LEU A 211 -9.81 19.71 9.07
C LEU A 211 -10.50 18.54 8.33
N PRO A 212 -10.54 18.58 6.99
CA PRO A 212 -10.91 17.42 6.19
C PRO A 212 -10.07 16.19 6.55
N ARG A 213 -10.66 14.98 6.47
CA ARG A 213 -9.97 13.73 6.87
C ARG A 213 -8.64 13.45 6.16
N TRP A 214 -8.45 14.00 4.97
CA TRP A 214 -7.24 13.82 4.18
C TRP A 214 -6.11 14.81 4.56
N LEU A 215 -6.39 15.73 5.49
CA LEU A 215 -5.46 16.72 5.99
C LEU A 215 -5.23 16.54 7.50
N GLU A 216 -4.00 16.80 7.92
CA GLU A 216 -3.61 16.81 9.33
C GLU A 216 -2.60 17.92 9.62
N VAL A 217 -2.56 18.37 10.88
CA VAL A 217 -1.56 19.35 11.32
C VAL A 217 -0.19 18.67 11.34
N ALA A 218 0.77 19.32 10.71
CA ALA A 218 2.16 18.88 10.64
C ALA A 218 3.02 19.72 11.59
N PRO A 219 4.08 19.13 12.17
CA PRO A 219 5.07 19.90 12.91
C PRO A 219 5.73 21.00 12.04
N PRO A 220 5.97 22.22 12.57
CA PRO A 220 6.51 23.34 11.82
C PRO A 220 7.86 23.07 11.13
N GLU A 221 8.69 22.21 11.72
CA GLU A 221 9.99 21.79 11.17
C GLU A 221 9.88 21.16 9.77
N ASN A 222 8.73 20.55 9.45
CA ASN A 222 8.50 19.97 8.14
C ASN A 222 8.51 21.04 7.05
N TRP A 223 8.01 22.25 7.32
CA TRP A 223 8.10 23.36 6.37
C TRP A 223 9.50 23.97 6.33
N THR A 224 10.10 24.19 7.50
CA THR A 224 11.42 24.84 7.65
C THR A 224 12.52 24.11 6.87
N ARG A 225 12.44 22.77 6.78
CA ARG A 225 13.35 21.97 5.96
C ARG A 225 13.35 22.40 4.49
N TRP A 226 12.21 22.82 3.97
CA TRP A 226 12.03 23.17 2.55
C TRP A 226 12.12 24.67 2.27
N ASP A 227 11.77 25.53 3.24
CA ASP A 227 11.99 26.99 3.14
C ASP A 227 13.48 27.29 2.87
N ARG A 228 14.39 26.49 3.44
CA ARG A 228 15.85 26.63 3.21
C ARG A 228 16.31 26.24 1.79
N LEU A 229 15.50 25.47 1.06
CA LEU A 229 15.80 25.02 -0.30
C LEU A 229 15.07 25.87 -1.36
N GLY A 230 14.06 26.65 -0.95
CA GLY A 230 13.21 27.47 -1.82
C GLY A 230 13.39 28.98 -1.66
N SER A 231 14.21 29.43 -0.71
CA SER A 231 14.69 30.82 -0.71
C SER A 231 15.70 31.00 -1.85
N PRO A 232 15.51 31.97 -2.76
CA PRO A 232 16.52 32.32 -3.76
C PRO A 232 17.85 32.73 -3.11
#